data_AF-A0A961C985-F1
#
_entry.id   AF-A0A961C985-F1
#
_cell.length_a   1.000
_cell.length_b   1.000
_cell.length_c   1.000
_cell.angle_alpha   90.00
_cell.angle_beta   90.00
_cell.angle_gamma   90.00
#
_symmetry.space_group_name_H-M   'P 1'
#
loop_
_entity.id
_entity.type
_entity.pdbx_description
1 polymer ?
#
loop_
_entity_poly.entity_id
_entity_poly.type
_entity_poly.pdbx_seq_one_letter_code
_entity_poly.pdbx_strand_id
1 'polypeptide(L)'
;PSKVDRSAAYAARWVAKNVVAAGAASRCEVQVAYAIGMAHPVSILVETFGTENVDPAALDKAVKEVFDLRPAAIVRDLDLRRPIYARTAAYGHFGRSGDGDGFTWERTDRKDDLRSLLGL
;
A
#
# COMPACT_ATOMS: atom_id res chain seq x y z
N PRO A 1 3.00 12.20 11.04
CA PRO A 1 1.95 11.55 10.22
C PRO A 1 1.21 10.43 10.99
N SER A 2 0.60 10.76 12.13
CA SER A 2 -0.08 9.77 12.98
C SER A 2 -1.57 9.57 12.66
N LYS A 3 -2.11 10.34 11.72
CA LYS A 3 -3.55 10.33 11.37
C LYS A 3 -3.74 9.34 10.23
N VAL A 4 -4.45 8.25 10.52
CA VAL A 4 -4.60 7.11 9.61
C VAL A 4 -5.32 7.49 8.33
N ASP A 5 -6.18 8.51 8.33
CA ASP A 5 -6.84 9.04 7.13
C ASP A 5 -5.84 9.34 6.00
N ARG A 6 -4.66 9.88 6.33
CA ARG A 6 -3.60 10.12 5.35
C ARG A 6 -2.66 8.92 5.22
N SER A 7 -2.13 8.44 6.34
CA SER A 7 -1.05 7.44 6.29
C SER A 7 -1.55 6.10 5.76
N ALA A 8 -2.73 5.63 6.17
CA ALA A 8 -3.30 4.38 5.69
C ALA A 8 -3.81 4.49 4.24
N ALA A 9 -4.31 5.64 3.81
CA ALA A 9 -4.63 5.86 2.39
C ALA A 9 -3.38 5.78 1.49
N TYR A 10 -2.25 6.34 1.94
CA TYR A 10 -0.97 6.21 1.23
C TYR A 10 -0.47 4.76 1.25
N ALA A 11 -0.60 4.06 2.38
CA ALA A 11 -0.25 2.66 2.47
C ALA A 11 -1.12 1.78 1.55
N ALA A 12 -2.44 2.01 1.49
CA ALA A 12 -3.34 1.28 0.60
C ALA A 12 -2.96 1.50 -0.88
N ARG A 13 -2.61 2.73 -1.26
CA ARG A 13 -2.04 3.03 -2.60
C ARG A 13 -0.77 2.24 -2.85
N TRP A 14 0.16 2.24 -1.89
CA TRP A 14 1.42 1.52 -2.00
C TRP A 14 1.22 0.02 -2.17
N VAL A 15 0.34 -0.59 -1.37
CA VAL A 15 -0.04 -2.01 -1.50
C VAL A 15 -0.62 -2.29 -2.89
N ALA A 16 -1.69 -1.58 -3.28
CA ALA A 16 -2.36 -1.81 -4.56
C ALA A 16 -1.42 -1.64 -5.76
N LYS A 17 -0.55 -0.62 -5.71
CA LYS A 17 0.44 -0.38 -6.78
C LYS A 17 1.47 -1.50 -6.86
N ASN A 18 1.93 -2.04 -5.73
CA ASN A 18 2.85 -3.17 -5.70
C ASN A 18 2.19 -4.48 -6.18
N VAL A 19 0.93 -4.73 -5.82
CA VAL A 19 0.16 -5.89 -6.31
C VAL A 19 0.08 -5.87 -7.83
N VAL A 20 -0.29 -4.73 -8.43
CA VAL A 20 -0.35 -4.59 -9.89
C VAL A 20 1.03 -4.68 -10.52
N ALA A 21 2.04 -4.03 -9.93
CA ALA A 21 3.42 -4.06 -10.45
C ALA A 21 4.08 -5.45 -10.35
N ALA A 22 3.66 -6.29 -9.40
CA ALA A 22 4.10 -7.67 -9.27
C ALA A 22 3.55 -8.57 -10.40
N GLY A 23 2.49 -8.13 -11.08
CA GLY A 23 1.75 -8.93 -12.06
C GLY A 23 0.68 -9.82 -11.43
N ALA A 24 0.40 -9.67 -10.13
CA ALA A 24 -0.58 -10.50 -9.43
C ALA A 24 -2.02 -10.21 -9.86
N ALA A 25 -2.32 -8.99 -10.30
CA ALA A 25 -3.58 -8.60 -10.92
C ALA A 25 -3.40 -7.40 -11.85
N SER A 26 -4.31 -7.17 -12.80
CA SER A 26 -4.28 -5.94 -13.62
C SER A 26 -5.01 -4.75 -12.96
N ARG A 27 -5.92 -5.01 -12.02
CA ARG A 27 -6.62 -4.02 -11.19
C ARG A 27 -6.64 -4.50 -9.74
N CYS A 28 -6.48 -3.57 -8.80
CA CYS A 28 -6.51 -3.87 -7.38
C CYS A 28 -7.07 -2.68 -6.60
N GLU A 29 -8.03 -2.95 -5.72
CA GLU A 29 -8.50 -2.07 -4.67
C GLU A 29 -8.10 -2.65 -3.31
N VAL A 30 -7.68 -1.78 -2.39
CA VAL A 30 -7.34 -2.14 -1.02
C VAL A 30 -8.13 -1.28 -0.07
N GLN A 31 -8.85 -1.92 0.85
CA GLN A 31 -9.57 -1.24 1.93
C GLN A 31 -8.94 -1.62 3.27
N VAL A 32 -8.79 -0.63 4.16
CA VAL A 32 -8.23 -0.82 5.49
C VAL A 32 -9.06 -0.03 6.50
N ALA A 33 -9.42 -0.66 7.62
CA ALA A 33 -10.17 0.00 8.69
C ALA A 33 -9.42 -0.10 10.02
N TYR A 34 -9.57 0.92 10.88
CA TYR A 34 -8.97 0.99 12.21
C TYR A 34 -10.02 1.36 13.26
N ALA A 35 -9.89 0.77 14.45
CA ALA A 35 -10.56 1.26 15.64
C ALA A 35 -9.64 2.24 16.38
N ILE A 36 -10.22 3.29 16.98
CA ILE A 36 -9.44 4.28 17.74
C ILE A 36 -8.65 3.60 18.87
N GLY A 37 -7.36 3.90 18.98
CA GLY A 37 -6.47 3.32 19.99
C GLY A 37 -5.90 1.94 19.67
N MET A 38 -6.32 1.30 18.57
CA MET A 38 -5.80 0.00 18.13
C MET A 38 -4.73 0.16 17.06
N ALA A 39 -3.58 -0.50 17.24
CA ALA A 39 -2.48 -0.42 16.28
C ALA A 39 -2.74 -1.29 15.04
N HIS A 40 -3.28 -2.49 15.21
CA HIS A 40 -3.60 -3.37 14.10
C HIS A 40 -4.91 -2.94 13.43
N PRO A 41 -4.99 -2.97 12.08
CA PRO A 41 -6.26 -2.80 11.38
C PRO A 41 -7.29 -3.81 11.86
N VAL A 42 -8.56 -3.40 11.93
CA VAL A 42 -9.67 -4.34 12.17
C VAL A 42 -10.00 -5.15 10.93
N SER A 43 -9.71 -4.61 9.74
CA SER A 43 -9.84 -5.32 8.47
C SER A 43 -8.83 -4.81 7.44
N ILE A 44 -8.40 -5.74 6.58
CA ILE A 44 -7.68 -5.48 5.34
C ILE A 44 -8.42 -6.30 4.28
N LEU A 45 -8.92 -5.66 3.22
CA LEU A 45 -9.59 -6.29 2.10
C LEU A 45 -8.83 -5.97 0.82
N VAL A 46 -8.60 -6.99 -0.01
CA VAL A 46 -8.00 -6.88 -1.34
C VAL A 46 -9.03 -7.36 -2.36
N GLU A 47 -9.42 -6.48 -3.27
CA GLU A 47 -10.38 -6.77 -4.35
C GLU A 47 -9.67 -6.58 -5.70
N THR A 48 -9.73 -7.59 -6.56
CA THR A 48 -9.03 -7.62 -7.85
C THR A 48 -9.98 -7.62 -9.05
N PHE A 49 -11.30 -7.64 -8.80
CA PHE A 49 -12.36 -7.53 -9.79
C PHE A 49 -12.26 -8.59 -10.90
N GLY A 50 -11.83 -9.81 -10.55
CA GLY A 50 -11.65 -10.93 -11.50
C GLY A 50 -10.46 -10.75 -12.45
N THR A 51 -9.48 -9.93 -12.08
CA THR A 51 -8.28 -9.68 -12.89
C THR A 51 -7.00 -10.25 -12.30
N GLU A 52 -7.12 -11.03 -11.24
CA GLU A 52 -6.04 -11.76 -10.61
C GLU A 52 -5.49 -12.86 -11.51
N ASN A 53 -4.16 -13.03 -11.46
CA ASN A 53 -3.43 -14.10 -12.13
C ASN A 53 -2.94 -15.18 -11.14
N VAL A 54 -3.34 -15.05 -9.87
CA VAL A 54 -2.94 -15.88 -8.75
C VAL A 54 -4.17 -16.22 -7.91
N ASP A 55 -4.07 -17.22 -7.04
CA ASP A 55 -5.13 -17.53 -6.07
C ASP A 55 -5.45 -16.31 -5.18
N PRO A 56 -6.70 -15.81 -5.14
CA PRO A 56 -7.11 -14.71 -4.28
C PRO A 56 -6.75 -14.91 -2.80
N ALA A 57 -6.85 -16.14 -2.29
CA ALA A 57 -6.53 -16.44 -0.89
C ALA A 57 -5.01 -16.32 -0.63
N ALA A 58 -4.19 -16.76 -1.59
CA ALA A 58 -2.74 -16.59 -1.53
C ALA A 58 -2.35 -15.11 -1.61
N LEU A 59 -3.02 -14.32 -2.44
CA LEU A 59 -2.81 -12.88 -2.54
C LEU A 59 -3.13 -12.14 -1.23
N ASP A 60 -4.27 -12.43 -0.62
CA ASP A 60 -4.66 -11.84 0.67
C ASP A 60 -3.61 -12.14 1.76
N LYS A 61 -3.14 -13.40 1.81
CA LYS A 61 -2.07 -13.80 2.75
C LYS A 61 -0.76 -13.08 2.46
N ALA A 62 -0.33 -13.03 1.21
CA ALA A 62 0.92 -12.37 0.81
C ALA A 62 0.90 -10.88 1.15
N VAL A 63 -0.22 -10.20 0.93
CA VAL A 63 -0.38 -8.78 1.31
C VAL A 63 -0.23 -8.60 2.83
N LYS A 64 -0.88 -9.44 3.64
CA LYS A 64 -0.78 -9.37 5.10
C LYS A 64 0.62 -9.69 5.63
N GLU A 65 1.41 -10.48 4.89
CA GLU A 65 2.77 -10.86 5.24
C GLU A 65 3.80 -9.77 4.87
N VAL A 66 3.68 -9.19 3.67
CA VAL A 66 4.63 -8.21 3.14
C VAL A 66 4.43 -6.82 3.75
N PHE A 67 3.19 -6.45 4.08
CA PHE A 67 2.85 -5.09 4.47
C PHE A 67 2.40 -4.99 5.94
N ASP A 68 3.24 -4.39 6.78
CA ASP A 68 2.86 -4.04 8.15
C ASP A 68 2.06 -2.72 8.17
N LEU A 69 0.73 -2.87 8.18
CA LEU A 69 -0.20 -1.75 8.15
C LEU A 69 -0.48 -1.13 9.53
N ARG A 70 0.35 -1.37 10.56
CA ARG A 70 0.23 -0.60 11.81
C ARG A 70 0.63 0.87 11.58
N PRO A 71 -0.01 1.88 12.23
CA PRO A 71 0.29 3.29 11.98
C PRO A 71 1.77 3.66 12.13
N ALA A 72 2.46 3.10 13.12
CA ALA A 72 3.89 3.34 13.32
C ALA A 72 4.77 2.68 12.24
N ALA A 73 4.38 1.48 11.78
CA ALA A 73 5.08 0.76 10.73
C ALA A 73 4.92 1.47 9.38
N ILE A 74 3.71 1.91 9.04
CA ILE A 74 3.45 2.73 7.85
C ILE A 74 4.35 3.98 7.84
N VAL A 75 4.44 4.68 8.97
CA VAL A 75 5.27 5.89 9.06
C VAL A 75 6.76 5.59 8.86
N ARG A 76 7.25 4.44 9.35
CA ARG A 76 8.62 3.97 9.19
C ARG A 76 8.89 3.55 7.74
N ASP A 77 8.08 2.66 7.19
CA ASP A 77 8.32 2.01 5.91
C ASP A 77 8.17 2.98 4.73
N LEU A 78 7.25 3.95 4.85
CA LEU A 78 7.08 5.02 3.88
C LEU A 78 7.89 6.28 4.24
N ASP A 79 8.74 6.25 5.25
CA ASP A 79 9.58 7.38 5.68
C ASP A 79 8.81 8.72 5.69
N LEU A 80 7.70 8.74 6.44
CA LEU A 80 6.73 9.84 6.36
C LEU A 80 7.08 11.01 7.29
N ARG A 81 8.05 10.89 8.21
CA ARG A 81 8.44 11.97 9.14
C ARG A 81 9.36 13.00 8.48
N ARG A 82 8.93 13.55 7.35
CA ARG A 82 9.67 14.52 6.53
C ARG A 82 8.74 15.62 6.01
N PRO A 83 9.26 16.81 5.67
CA PRO A 83 8.46 17.91 5.12
C PRO A 83 8.14 17.71 3.61
N ILE A 84 7.45 16.62 3.27
CA ILE A 84 7.19 16.19 1.88
C ILE A 84 5.79 16.52 1.35
N TYR A 85 4.88 17.03 2.20
CA TYR A 85 3.44 17.08 1.90
C TYR A 85 2.99 18.26 1.04
N ALA A 86 3.71 19.39 1.02
CA ALA A 86 3.27 20.60 0.32
C ALA A 86 2.99 20.33 -1.18
N ARG A 87 3.84 19.51 -1.81
CA ARG A 87 3.71 19.13 -3.23
C ARG A 87 2.47 18.28 -3.54
N THR A 88 1.88 17.65 -2.53
CA THR A 88 0.68 16.82 -2.68
C THR A 88 -0.63 17.62 -2.61
N ALA A 89 -0.58 18.88 -2.18
CA ALA A 89 -1.77 19.71 -1.96
C ALA A 89 -2.47 20.15 -3.27
N ALA A 90 -1.80 20.00 -4.42
CA ALA A 90 -2.34 20.24 -5.74
C ALA A 90 -1.93 19.11 -6.70
N TYR A 91 -2.72 18.92 -7.75
CA TYR A 91 -2.48 17.92 -8.81
C TYR A 91 -2.49 16.46 -8.34
N GLY A 92 -3.11 16.19 -7.19
CA GLY A 92 -3.32 14.84 -6.67
C GLY A 92 -2.15 14.28 -5.86
N HIS A 93 -2.49 13.37 -4.95
CA HIS A 93 -1.55 12.66 -4.07
C HIS A 93 -0.93 11.41 -4.73
N PHE A 94 -1.58 10.87 -5.76
CA PHE A 94 -1.26 9.57 -6.36
C PHE A 94 -0.97 9.67 -7.86
N GLY A 95 -0.24 8.69 -8.39
CA GLY A 95 0.06 8.57 -9.82
C GLY A 95 1.21 9.45 -10.31
N ARG A 96 1.92 10.13 -9.41
CA ARG A 96 3.03 11.03 -9.73
C ARG A 96 4.35 10.40 -9.33
N SER A 97 5.15 9.99 -10.32
CA SER A 97 6.45 9.32 -10.08
C SER A 97 7.65 10.23 -10.37
N GLY A 98 7.45 11.37 -11.04
CA GLY A 98 8.51 12.32 -11.42
C GLY A 98 8.94 13.30 -10.33
N ASP A 99 8.37 13.22 -9.12
CA ASP A 99 8.59 14.18 -8.05
C ASP A 99 9.76 13.81 -7.09
N GLY A 100 10.61 12.84 -7.44
CA GLY A 100 11.74 12.38 -6.63
C GLY A 100 11.32 11.57 -5.39
N ASP A 101 12.17 11.50 -4.36
CA ASP A 101 11.96 10.71 -3.12
C ASP A 101 10.84 11.18 -2.18
N GLY A 102 10.01 12.12 -2.64
CA GLY A 102 8.93 12.70 -1.85
C GLY A 102 7.73 11.77 -1.69
N PHE A 103 7.40 10.96 -2.69
CA PHE A 103 6.18 10.13 -2.70
C PHE A 103 6.51 8.65 -2.59
N THR A 104 6.97 8.26 -1.42
CA THR A 104 7.39 6.88 -1.11
C THR A 104 6.30 5.84 -1.36
N TRP A 105 5.02 6.21 -1.22
CA TRP A 105 3.88 5.34 -1.53
C TRP A 105 3.68 5.05 -3.03
N GLU A 106 4.40 5.75 -3.91
CA GLU A 106 4.41 5.46 -5.35
C GLU A 106 5.53 4.50 -5.75
N ARG A 107 6.37 4.04 -4.81
CA ARG A 107 7.40 3.03 -5.07
C ARG A 107 6.76 1.65 -5.30
N THR A 108 7.43 0.82 -6.08
CA THR A 108 7.07 -0.58 -6.34
C THR A 108 8.14 -1.53 -5.78
N ASP A 109 8.68 -1.18 -4.62
CA ASP A 109 9.79 -1.80 -3.92
C ASP A 109 9.42 -3.10 -3.17
N ARG A 110 8.13 -3.45 -3.11
CA ARG A 110 7.61 -4.69 -2.52
C ARG A 110 7.09 -5.68 -3.55
N LYS A 111 7.17 -5.35 -4.85
CA LYS A 111 6.67 -6.22 -5.91
C LYS A 111 7.41 -7.57 -5.93
N ASP A 112 8.71 -7.58 -5.67
CA ASP A 112 9.52 -8.81 -5.74
C ASP A 112 9.25 -9.71 -4.53
N ASP A 113 9.03 -9.13 -3.35
CA ASP A 113 8.56 -9.84 -2.15
C ASP A 113 7.21 -10.55 -2.44
N LEU A 114 6.26 -9.83 -3.06
CA LEU A 114 4.98 -10.41 -3.49
C LEU A 114 5.15 -11.51 -4.52
N ARG A 115 5.99 -11.30 -5.54
CA ARG A 115 6.25 -12.31 -6.58
C ARG A 115 6.81 -13.59 -5.99
N SER A 116 7.75 -13.47 -5.05
CA SER A 116 8.34 -14.62 -4.35
C SER A 116 7.29 -15.43 -3.59
N LEU A 117 6.39 -14.78 -2.86
CA LEU A 117 5.34 -15.48 -2.09
C LEU A 117 4.24 -16.09 -2.98
N LEU A 118 4.02 -15.51 -4.16
CA LEU A 118 2.99 -15.93 -5.10
C LEU A 118 3.49 -16.88 -6.20
N GLY A 119 4.80 -17.12 -6.28
CA GLY A 119 5.41 -17.95 -7.33
C GLY A 119 5.39 -17.32 -8.73
N LEU A 120 5.49 -15.99 -8.81
CA LEU A 120 5.42 -15.21 -10.06
C LEU A 120 6.76 -14.86 -10.69
#